data_AF-A0A352X9K7-F1
#
_entry.id   AF-A0A352X9K7-F1
#
_cell.length_a   1.000
_cell.length_b   1.000
_cell.length_c   1.000
_cell.angle_alpha   90.00
_cell.angle_beta   90.00
_cell.angle_gamma   90.00
#
_symmetry.space_group_name_H-M   'P 1'
#
loop_
_entity.id
_entity.type
_entity.pdbx_description
1 polymer ?
#
loop_
_entity_poly.entity_id
_entity_poly.type
_entity_poly.pdbx_seq_one_letter_code
_entity_poly.pdbx_strand_id
1 'polypeptide(L)'
;MIQATEYKARREQLMSKIGSGTAIFHSALPAVMHHDVEYNFRQDSDFYYLTGFNEAEAVAVIAPHHAEHKFVLFVQPKDWEKEVWSGYRTGVEAAKEKYGADEVFPINELEEKLPKYLEKADRIYYHVGRDRNFNNTIISHWQRLMATFHKRGTGPMVLESTNRIMQAMRMIKSPAELAMMRQAVAISVDAHNHVREFAKPGIYEYEIQAELEHIFRLRGALGPAYPSIVASGSNSCILHYVENNRKMEDGDLLLIDAGCSCGYYNADITRTFPVSGKFKPEQKILYELVLKAQLAAIDRVKPGNTYNQIHDTAVRVLVEGLMDLGLLAGNIEEIIKEEKYKPFYMHRTGHWLGLDVHDAGIYRHGEEVWQTLQPNQVLTVEPGLYISAETKPVEGQPEIPDRWRGIGIRIEDDVLVTELGHEVLTAGVSK
;
A
#
# COMPACT_ATOMS: atom_id res chain seq x y z
N MET A 1 2.91 17.91 -4.79
CA MET A 1 4.24 17.36 -4.44
C MET A 1 4.58 17.74 -3.01
N ILE A 2 5.22 16.82 -2.27
CA ILE A 2 5.71 17.06 -0.91
C ILE A 2 6.90 18.04 -0.96
N GLN A 3 6.91 19.02 -0.06
CA GLN A 3 7.93 20.07 -0.02
C GLN A 3 9.15 19.66 0.81
N ALA A 4 10.33 20.25 0.53
CA ALA A 4 11.56 19.98 1.27
C ALA A 4 11.42 20.22 2.78
N THR A 5 10.63 21.23 3.18
CA THR A 5 10.33 21.54 4.59
C THR A 5 9.59 20.42 5.30
N GLU A 6 8.72 19.68 4.60
CA GLU A 6 7.99 18.56 5.19
C GLU A 6 8.88 17.33 5.36
N TYR A 7 9.75 17.02 4.39
CA TYR A 7 10.76 15.98 4.56
C TYR A 7 11.67 16.28 5.76
N LYS A 8 12.08 17.55 5.95
CA LYS A 8 12.84 17.98 7.12
C LYS A 8 12.05 17.75 8.43
N ALA A 9 10.78 18.15 8.48
CA ALA A 9 9.93 17.95 9.66
C ALA A 9 9.76 16.46 10.03
N ARG A 10 9.62 15.58 9.03
CA ARG A 10 9.57 14.11 9.24
C ARG A 10 10.88 13.60 9.85
N ARG A 11 12.03 14.07 9.36
CA ARG A 11 13.35 13.72 9.94
C ARG A 11 13.48 14.22 11.38
N GLU A 12 13.04 15.45 11.68
CA GLU A 12 13.04 16.00 13.04
C GLU A 12 12.14 15.19 13.99
N GLN A 13 10.96 14.75 13.53
CA GLN A 13 10.08 13.88 14.30
C GLN A 13 10.69 12.49 14.54
N LEU A 14 11.42 11.93 13.56
CA LEU A 14 12.16 10.69 13.75
C LEU A 14 13.29 10.88 14.78
N MET A 15 14.07 11.96 14.65
CA MET A 15 15.15 12.31 15.58
C MET A 15 14.66 12.40 17.03
N SER A 16 13.48 12.99 17.27
CA SER A 16 12.91 13.08 18.62
C SER A 16 12.51 11.72 19.21
N LYS A 17 12.23 10.71 18.37
CA LYS A 17 11.84 9.36 18.78
C LYS A 17 13.02 8.42 19.01
N ILE A 18 14.15 8.65 18.34
CA ILE A 18 15.35 7.79 18.45
C ILE A 18 16.38 8.30 19.49
N GLY A 19 16.18 9.50 20.04
CA GLY A 19 17.03 10.04 21.10
C GLY A 19 18.48 10.22 20.65
N SER A 20 19.42 9.52 21.30
CA SER A 20 20.84 9.51 20.92
C SER A 20 21.22 8.43 19.89
N GLY A 21 20.26 7.62 19.43
CA GLY A 21 20.52 6.58 18.45
C GLY A 21 20.83 7.12 17.06
N THR A 22 21.27 6.24 16.17
CA THR A 22 21.43 6.53 14.73
C THR A 22 20.48 5.65 13.93
N ALA A 23 19.66 6.24 13.07
CA ALA A 23 18.82 5.52 12.13
C ALA A 23 19.45 5.47 10.74
N ILE A 24 19.37 4.30 10.08
CA ILE A 24 19.94 4.05 8.76
C ILE A 24 18.84 3.54 7.84
N PHE A 25 18.67 4.18 6.68
CA PHE A 25 17.73 3.79 5.63
C PHE A 25 18.49 3.60 4.33
N HIS A 26 18.22 2.49 3.65
CA HIS A 26 18.82 2.16 2.37
C HIS A 26 17.79 2.38 1.26
N SER A 27 18.22 2.91 0.11
CA SER A 27 17.39 2.96 -1.09
C SER A 27 16.96 1.55 -1.51
N ALA A 28 15.87 1.46 -2.25
CA ALA A 28 15.51 0.24 -2.97
C ALA A 28 16.61 -0.14 -3.97
N LEU A 29 16.70 -1.45 -4.22
CA LEU A 29 17.54 -2.00 -5.28
C LEU A 29 16.75 -2.00 -6.59
N PRO A 30 17.39 -1.76 -7.74
CA PRO A 30 16.77 -1.97 -9.04
C PRO A 30 16.32 -3.44 -9.19
N ALA A 31 15.16 -3.65 -9.82
CA ALA A 31 14.62 -4.97 -10.06
C ALA A 31 14.84 -5.37 -11.52
N VAL A 32 15.38 -6.56 -11.76
CA VAL A 32 15.63 -7.07 -13.12
C VAL A 32 14.34 -7.63 -13.73
N MET A 33 14.00 -7.19 -14.93
CA MET A 33 12.90 -7.72 -15.73
C MET A 33 13.35 -8.94 -16.53
N HIS A 34 14.38 -8.77 -17.36
CA HIS A 34 15.03 -9.87 -18.09
C HIS A 34 16.43 -9.43 -18.52
N HIS A 35 17.43 -10.32 -18.38
CA HIS A 35 18.83 -10.02 -18.71
C HIS A 35 19.33 -8.69 -18.12
N ASP A 36 19.60 -7.69 -18.96
CA ASP A 36 20.10 -6.37 -18.64
C ASP A 36 19.00 -5.28 -18.63
N VAL A 37 17.74 -5.67 -18.77
CA VAL A 37 16.58 -4.77 -18.71
C VAL A 37 15.98 -4.78 -17.30
N GLU A 38 15.86 -3.60 -16.71
CA GLU A 38 15.27 -3.39 -15.39
C GLU A 38 13.79 -2.99 -15.49
N TYR A 39 13.02 -3.27 -14.44
CA TYR A 39 11.71 -2.65 -14.23
C TYR A 39 11.87 -1.15 -13.92
N ASN A 40 10.79 -0.39 -14.11
CA ASN A 40 10.74 1.00 -13.65
C ASN A 40 11.09 1.08 -12.16
N PHE A 41 12.03 1.94 -11.82
CA PHE A 41 12.52 2.09 -10.46
C PHE A 41 11.42 2.61 -9.50
N ARG A 42 11.22 1.92 -8.39
CA ARG A 42 10.39 2.32 -7.25
C ARG A 42 11.25 2.35 -6.02
N GLN A 43 11.40 3.53 -5.41
CA GLN A 43 12.19 3.72 -4.20
C GLN A 43 11.64 2.91 -3.02
N ASP A 44 12.44 2.73 -1.96
CA ASP A 44 11.95 2.27 -0.66
C ASP A 44 11.03 3.33 -0.02
N SER A 45 9.86 2.93 0.49
CA SER A 45 8.86 3.88 0.99
C SER A 45 9.30 4.63 2.24
N ASP A 46 10.07 4.02 3.15
CA ASP A 46 10.55 4.70 4.36
C ASP A 46 11.70 5.66 4.03
N PHE A 47 12.61 5.22 3.15
CA PHE A 47 13.68 6.08 2.62
C PHE A 47 13.08 7.29 1.88
N TYR A 48 12.13 7.07 0.97
CA TYR A 48 11.47 8.13 0.21
C TYR A 48 10.70 9.08 1.13
N TYR A 49 9.96 8.54 2.12
CA TYR A 49 9.20 9.33 3.08
C TYR A 49 10.05 10.34 3.85
N LEU A 50 11.30 9.98 4.17
CA LEU A 50 12.22 10.83 4.94
C LEU A 50 13.08 11.76 4.07
N THR A 51 13.31 11.42 2.81
CA THR A 51 14.33 12.10 1.98
C THR A 51 13.76 12.77 0.73
N GLY A 52 12.72 12.21 0.13
CA GLY A 52 12.27 12.55 -1.23
C GLY A 52 13.28 12.18 -2.33
N PHE A 53 14.39 11.52 -2.00
CA PHE A 53 15.46 11.16 -2.93
C PHE A 53 15.06 9.90 -3.72
N ASN A 54 15.12 9.98 -5.05
CA ASN A 54 14.54 8.95 -5.93
C ASN A 54 15.54 8.29 -6.88
N GLU A 55 16.75 8.03 -6.38
CA GLU A 55 17.76 7.23 -7.10
C GLU A 55 18.16 6.03 -6.24
N ALA A 56 18.60 4.95 -6.90
CA ALA A 56 19.14 3.76 -6.26
C ALA A 56 20.56 3.98 -5.72
N GLU A 57 21.10 2.97 -5.03
CA GLU A 57 22.46 2.99 -4.43
C GLU A 57 22.70 4.23 -3.55
N ALA A 58 21.76 4.48 -2.63
CA ALA A 58 21.84 5.58 -1.69
C ALA A 58 21.53 5.14 -0.26
N VAL A 59 22.18 5.77 0.71
CA VAL A 59 21.95 5.52 2.15
C VAL A 59 21.71 6.84 2.85
N ALA A 60 20.65 6.91 3.64
CA ALA A 60 20.35 8.01 4.53
C ALA A 60 20.70 7.63 5.97
N VAL A 61 21.50 8.48 6.63
CA VAL A 61 21.90 8.33 8.03
C VAL A 61 21.36 9.50 8.82
N ILE A 62 20.60 9.21 9.87
CA ILE A 62 19.97 10.19 10.75
C ILE A 62 20.56 9.99 12.15
N ALA A 63 21.47 10.88 12.54
CA ALA A 63 22.31 10.81 13.74
C ALA A 63 22.12 12.07 14.61
N PRO A 64 21.01 12.22 15.34
CA PRO A 64 20.70 13.41 16.15
C PRO A 64 21.75 13.78 17.20
N HIS A 65 22.54 12.81 17.66
CA HIS A 65 23.62 13.02 18.63
C HIS A 65 24.88 13.65 18.03
N HIS A 66 25.03 13.65 16.70
CA HIS A 66 26.19 14.22 16.04
C HIS A 66 26.09 15.75 16.00
N ALA A 67 27.17 16.45 16.38
CA ALA A 67 27.15 17.89 16.60
C ALA A 67 26.91 18.69 15.31
N GLU A 68 27.55 18.27 14.22
CA GLU A 68 27.54 19.01 12.94
C GLU A 68 26.56 18.41 11.93
N HIS A 69 26.60 17.09 11.71
CA HIS A 69 25.78 16.42 10.70
C HIS A 69 24.75 15.48 11.33
N LYS A 70 23.49 15.94 11.42
CA LYS A 70 22.37 15.14 11.93
C LYS A 70 21.68 14.33 10.83
N PHE A 71 21.70 14.83 9.60
CA PHE A 71 21.19 14.14 8.42
C PHE A 71 22.27 14.08 7.35
N VAL A 72 22.70 12.86 7.01
CA VAL A 72 23.76 12.59 6.05
C VAL A 72 23.21 11.70 4.93
N LEU A 73 23.59 11.99 3.70
CA LEU A 73 23.30 11.15 2.55
C LEU A 73 24.57 10.55 1.96
N PHE A 74 24.48 9.31 1.52
CA PHE A 74 25.45 8.67 0.65
C PHE A 74 24.75 8.45 -0.68
N VAL A 75 25.34 8.95 -1.77
CA VAL A 75 24.71 8.92 -3.10
C VAL A 75 25.72 8.55 -4.17
N GLN A 76 25.23 8.15 -5.34
CA GLN A 76 26.10 7.95 -6.49
C GLN A 76 26.74 9.28 -6.92
N PRO A 77 28.07 9.35 -7.10
CA PRO A 77 28.70 10.53 -7.68
C PRO A 77 28.31 10.68 -9.15
N LYS A 78 28.53 11.89 -9.68
CA LYS A 78 28.48 12.15 -11.12
C LYS A 78 29.46 11.23 -11.84
N ASP A 79 28.98 10.57 -12.89
CA ASP A 79 29.76 9.65 -13.71
C ASP A 79 29.23 9.74 -15.14
N TRP A 80 29.91 10.52 -15.99
CA TRP A 80 29.44 10.80 -17.35
C TRP A 80 29.25 9.52 -18.16
N GLU A 81 30.17 8.56 -18.04
CA GLU A 81 30.08 7.30 -18.80
C GLU A 81 28.80 6.55 -18.45
N LYS A 82 28.45 6.46 -17.15
CA LYS A 82 27.19 5.82 -16.72
C LYS A 82 25.96 6.65 -17.04
N GLU A 83 26.02 7.98 -16.90
CA GLU A 83 24.89 8.88 -17.16
C GLU A 83 24.42 8.85 -18.62
N VAL A 84 25.34 8.58 -19.57
CA VAL A 84 25.00 8.36 -20.99
C VAL A 84 24.06 7.17 -21.18
N TRP A 85 24.16 6.13 -20.34
CA TRP A 85 23.35 4.91 -20.46
C TRP A 85 22.08 4.96 -19.62
N SER A 86 22.17 5.38 -18.36
CA SER A 86 21.08 5.26 -17.39
C SER A 86 20.44 6.58 -16.95
N GLY A 87 20.88 7.70 -17.54
CA GLY A 87 20.38 9.03 -17.23
C GLY A 87 21.17 9.73 -16.12
N TYR A 88 20.86 11.02 -15.93
CA TYR A 88 21.59 11.87 -14.99
C TYR A 88 21.43 11.42 -13.55
N ARG A 89 22.54 11.46 -12.80
CA ARG A 89 22.56 11.27 -11.34
C ARG A 89 22.48 12.63 -10.67
N THR A 90 21.91 12.72 -9.48
CA THR A 90 21.96 13.98 -8.74
C THR A 90 23.42 14.35 -8.44
N GLY A 91 24.22 13.38 -7.94
CA GLY A 91 25.58 13.63 -7.50
C GLY A 91 25.66 14.33 -6.13
N VAL A 92 26.86 14.35 -5.55
CA VAL A 92 27.10 14.79 -4.16
C VAL A 92 26.69 16.24 -3.91
N GLU A 93 27.22 17.18 -4.70
CA GLU A 93 26.99 18.63 -4.51
C GLU A 93 25.50 19.00 -4.63
N ALA A 94 24.85 18.58 -5.72
CA ALA A 94 23.44 18.89 -5.93
C ALA A 94 22.52 18.17 -4.93
N ALA A 95 22.92 17.00 -4.43
CA ALA A 95 22.14 16.29 -3.41
C ALA A 95 22.14 17.05 -2.09
N LYS A 96 23.26 17.67 -1.71
CA LYS A 96 23.38 18.49 -0.51
C LYS A 96 22.42 19.68 -0.57
N GLU A 97 22.43 20.41 -1.69
CA GLU A 97 21.57 21.57 -1.92
C GLU A 97 20.07 21.19 -1.98
N LYS A 98 19.73 20.16 -2.76
CA LYS A 98 18.33 19.84 -3.10
C LYS A 98 17.56 19.12 -1.98
N TYR A 99 18.23 18.24 -1.24
CA TYR A 99 17.55 17.38 -0.25
C TYR A 99 17.79 17.83 1.20
N GLY A 100 18.61 18.88 1.39
CA GLY A 100 18.85 19.51 2.69
C GLY A 100 19.56 18.56 3.66
N ALA A 101 20.53 17.80 3.16
CA ALA A 101 21.44 17.03 3.99
C ALA A 101 22.53 17.95 4.55
N ASP A 102 22.91 17.74 5.80
CA ASP A 102 24.00 18.48 6.44
C ASP A 102 25.34 18.13 5.78
N GLU A 103 25.48 16.86 5.38
CA GLU A 103 26.61 16.39 4.60
C GLU A 103 26.21 15.30 3.59
N VAL A 104 26.91 15.26 2.46
CA VAL A 104 26.71 14.22 1.43
C VAL A 104 28.05 13.62 1.04
N PHE A 105 28.11 12.29 0.94
CA PHE A 105 29.29 11.55 0.49
C PHE A 105 29.00 10.70 -0.74
N PRO A 106 30.02 10.39 -1.56
CA PRO A 106 29.94 9.29 -2.51
C PRO A 106 29.60 7.95 -1.81
N ILE A 107 28.73 7.14 -2.42
CA ILE A 107 28.28 5.86 -1.85
C ILE A 107 29.42 4.86 -1.62
N ASN A 108 30.49 4.92 -2.43
CA ASN A 108 31.68 4.08 -2.25
C ASN A 108 32.51 4.44 -1.01
N GLU A 109 32.26 5.59 -0.36
CA GLU A 109 32.89 5.97 0.90
C GLU A 109 32.10 5.48 2.13
N LEU A 110 30.96 4.82 1.95
CA LEU A 110 30.06 4.41 3.03
C LEU A 110 30.78 3.60 4.13
N GLU A 111 31.54 2.57 3.76
CA GLU A 111 32.26 1.70 4.72
C GLU A 111 33.26 2.49 5.60
N GLU A 112 33.87 3.54 5.03
CA GLU A 112 34.84 4.38 5.74
C GLU A 112 34.15 5.40 6.66
N LYS A 113 33.09 6.07 6.16
CA LYS A 113 32.48 7.21 6.88
C LYS A 113 31.39 6.80 7.86
N LEU A 114 30.61 5.75 7.56
CA LEU A 114 29.48 5.33 8.39
C LEU A 114 29.85 5.13 9.87
N PRO A 115 30.99 4.50 10.24
CA PRO A 115 31.38 4.35 11.65
C PRO A 115 31.42 5.65 12.46
N LYS A 116 31.72 6.79 11.84
CA LYS A 116 31.79 8.11 12.50
C LYS A 116 30.42 8.57 13.02
N TYR A 117 29.34 8.09 12.39
CA TYR A 117 27.96 8.38 12.77
C TYR A 117 27.36 7.31 13.69
N LEU A 118 28.11 6.24 13.99
CA LEU A 118 27.67 5.14 14.84
C LEU A 118 28.39 5.10 16.19
N GLU A 119 29.66 5.52 16.25
CA GLU A 119 30.52 5.30 17.42
C GLU A 119 30.04 5.96 18.72
N LYS A 120 29.27 7.05 18.63
CA LYS A 120 28.70 7.77 19.79
C LYS A 120 27.21 7.48 20.00
N ALA A 121 26.58 6.71 19.12
CA ALA A 121 25.20 6.29 19.28
C ALA A 121 25.10 5.25 20.39
N ASP A 122 24.03 5.28 21.18
CA ASP A 122 23.69 4.22 22.13
C ASP A 122 22.99 3.04 21.43
N ARG A 123 22.34 3.29 20.28
CA ARG A 123 21.58 2.33 19.49
C ARG A 123 21.71 2.57 17.98
N ILE A 124 21.62 1.50 17.20
CA ILE A 124 21.38 1.56 15.75
C ILE A 124 19.92 1.21 15.49
N TYR A 125 19.21 2.10 14.80
CA TYR A 125 17.88 1.85 14.26
C TYR A 125 17.99 1.46 12.78
N TYR A 126 17.67 0.22 12.45
CA TYR A 126 17.78 -0.31 11.10
C TYR A 126 16.75 -1.42 10.85
N HIS A 127 16.13 -1.41 9.66
CA HIS A 127 15.21 -2.47 9.26
C HIS A 127 15.98 -3.68 8.71
N VAL A 128 16.26 -4.66 9.58
CA VAL A 128 16.84 -5.95 9.18
C VAL A 128 15.81 -6.75 8.40
N GLY A 129 16.09 -7.05 7.14
CA GLY A 129 15.27 -7.99 6.35
C GLY A 129 15.08 -7.65 4.87
N ARG A 130 15.40 -6.43 4.44
CA ARG A 130 15.20 -5.98 3.04
C ARG A 130 16.33 -6.37 2.08
N ASP A 131 17.58 -6.22 2.51
CA ASP A 131 18.76 -6.51 1.68
C ASP A 131 19.78 -7.30 2.49
N ARG A 132 20.05 -8.54 2.07
CA ARG A 132 21.00 -9.43 2.76
C ARG A 132 22.43 -8.89 2.75
N ASN A 133 22.87 -8.26 1.67
CA ASN A 133 24.22 -7.72 1.57
C ASN A 133 24.36 -6.51 2.49
N PHE A 134 23.41 -5.58 2.42
CA PHE A 134 23.43 -4.41 3.30
C PHE A 134 23.26 -4.78 4.78
N ASN A 135 22.45 -5.80 5.11
CA ASN A 135 22.36 -6.35 6.47
C ASN A 135 23.74 -6.75 7.01
N ASN A 136 24.56 -7.42 6.19
CA ASN A 136 25.90 -7.83 6.60
C ASN A 136 26.81 -6.63 6.88
N THR A 137 26.72 -5.56 6.07
CA THR A 137 27.45 -4.31 6.31
C THR A 137 27.09 -3.70 7.66
N ILE A 138 25.79 -3.56 7.97
CA ILE A 138 25.33 -2.99 9.24
C ILE A 138 25.76 -3.86 10.43
N ILE A 139 25.58 -5.18 10.33
CA ILE A 139 25.96 -6.13 11.40
C ILE A 139 27.48 -6.11 11.62
N SER A 140 28.28 -6.05 10.55
CA SER A 140 29.74 -5.96 10.63
C SER A 140 30.19 -4.71 11.40
N HIS A 141 29.65 -3.54 11.05
CA HIS A 141 29.93 -2.29 11.78
C HIS A 141 29.52 -2.37 13.25
N TRP A 142 28.32 -2.90 13.52
CA TRP A 142 27.81 -3.05 14.88
C TRP A 142 28.73 -3.94 15.73
N GLN A 143 29.09 -5.13 15.23
CA GLN A 143 30.02 -6.06 15.90
C GLN A 143 31.39 -5.42 16.17
N ARG A 144 31.95 -4.70 15.19
CA ARG A 144 33.23 -3.99 15.33
C ARG A 144 33.20 -2.96 16.46
N LEU A 145 32.13 -2.17 16.54
CA LEU A 145 31.98 -1.14 17.56
C LEU A 145 31.79 -1.76 18.94
N MET A 146 30.95 -2.80 19.07
CA MET A 146 30.79 -3.57 20.31
C MET A 146 32.11 -4.14 20.81
N ALA A 147 32.94 -4.72 19.94
CA ALA A 147 34.24 -5.27 20.31
C ALA A 147 35.19 -4.23 20.93
N THR A 148 35.03 -2.94 20.57
CA THR A 148 35.83 -1.84 21.10
C THR A 148 35.18 -1.08 22.27
N PHE A 149 33.98 -1.47 22.70
CA PHE A 149 33.21 -0.78 23.74
C PHE A 149 34.00 -0.62 25.04
N HIS A 150 34.66 -1.69 25.51
CA HIS A 150 35.48 -1.66 26.73
C HIS A 150 36.64 -0.65 26.68
N LYS A 151 37.09 -0.26 25.47
CA LYS A 151 38.15 0.74 25.28
C LYS A 151 37.59 2.16 25.18
N ARG A 152 36.42 2.32 24.55
CA ARG A 152 35.83 3.62 24.22
C ARG A 152 34.82 4.12 25.24
N GLY A 153 34.24 3.24 26.05
CA GLY A 153 33.14 3.53 26.96
C GLY A 153 31.84 3.98 26.27
N THR A 154 31.80 3.94 24.94
CA THR A 154 30.73 4.44 24.06
C THR A 154 30.59 3.51 22.85
N GLY A 155 29.37 3.41 22.32
CA GLY A 155 29.07 2.61 21.14
C GLY A 155 27.66 2.00 21.19
N PRO A 156 27.14 1.56 20.04
CA PRO A 156 25.76 1.09 19.93
C PRO A 156 25.62 -0.32 20.51
N MET A 157 24.93 -0.42 21.65
CA MET A 157 24.74 -1.70 22.35
C MET A 157 23.46 -2.43 21.91
N VAL A 158 22.60 -1.75 21.14
CA VAL A 158 21.32 -2.28 20.68
C VAL A 158 21.20 -2.06 19.17
N LEU A 159 20.74 -3.08 18.47
CA LEU A 159 20.23 -2.99 17.10
C LEU A 159 18.71 -3.14 17.15
N GLU A 160 17.98 -2.09 16.79
CA GLU A 160 16.51 -1.99 16.91
C GLU A 160 15.88 -1.73 15.53
N SER A 161 14.70 -2.29 15.28
CA SER A 161 13.97 -2.06 14.02
C SER A 161 13.37 -0.65 13.97
N THR A 162 13.45 0.02 12.81
CA THR A 162 12.78 1.29 12.55
C THR A 162 11.25 1.14 12.39
N ASN A 163 10.74 -0.07 12.18
CA ASN A 163 9.35 -0.33 11.78
C ASN A 163 8.32 0.33 12.69
N ARG A 164 8.45 0.16 14.01
CA ARG A 164 7.47 0.68 14.95
C ARG A 164 7.33 2.20 14.86
N ILE A 165 8.45 2.89 14.62
CA ILE A 165 8.47 4.35 14.49
C ILE A 165 7.91 4.75 13.12
N MET A 166 8.39 4.14 12.04
CA MET A 166 7.99 4.49 10.67
C MET A 166 6.52 4.20 10.40
N GLN A 167 6.02 3.05 10.85
CA GLN A 167 4.59 2.70 10.71
C GLN A 167 3.71 3.72 11.42
N ALA A 168 4.05 4.13 12.65
CA ALA A 168 3.27 5.13 13.37
C ALA A 168 3.30 6.51 12.70
N MET A 169 4.44 6.90 12.12
CA MET A 169 4.58 8.19 11.42
C MET A 169 3.81 8.22 10.09
N ARG A 170 3.90 7.15 9.28
CA ARG A 170 3.25 7.06 7.96
C ARG A 170 1.74 6.79 8.02
N MET A 171 1.27 6.22 9.13
CA MET A 171 -0.16 5.90 9.31
C MET A 171 -1.02 7.18 9.37
N ILE A 172 -0.48 8.30 9.85
CA ILE A 172 -1.19 9.59 9.94
C ILE A 172 -0.72 10.52 8.82
N LYS A 173 -1.60 10.85 7.88
CA LYS A 173 -1.27 11.59 6.67
C LYS A 173 -1.25 13.10 6.94
N SER A 174 -0.23 13.79 6.44
CA SER A 174 -0.21 15.25 6.41
C SER A 174 -1.19 15.81 5.35
N PRO A 175 -1.54 17.11 5.41
CA PRO A 175 -2.31 17.75 4.34
C PRO A 175 -1.68 17.62 2.94
N ALA A 176 -0.34 17.63 2.84
CA ALA A 176 0.33 17.48 1.55
C ALA A 176 0.28 16.02 1.05
N GLU A 177 0.32 15.05 1.95
CA GLU A 177 0.13 13.63 1.62
C GLU A 177 -1.29 13.39 1.11
N LEU A 178 -2.30 13.92 1.82
CA LEU A 178 -3.69 13.84 1.37
C LEU A 178 -3.90 14.52 0.02
N ALA A 179 -3.21 15.63 -0.27
CA ALA A 179 -3.26 16.26 -1.58
C ALA A 179 -2.69 15.35 -2.70
N MET A 180 -1.60 14.63 -2.43
CA MET A 180 -1.04 13.64 -3.37
C MET A 180 -1.99 12.45 -3.58
N MET A 181 -2.56 11.91 -2.50
CA MET A 181 -3.56 10.83 -2.58
C MET A 181 -4.80 11.28 -3.36
N ARG A 182 -5.32 12.48 -3.12
CA ARG A 182 -6.47 13.03 -3.87
C ARG A 182 -6.17 13.20 -5.35
N GLN A 183 -4.94 13.53 -5.71
CA GLN A 183 -4.53 13.56 -7.12
C GLN A 183 -4.57 12.15 -7.73
N ALA A 184 -4.02 11.14 -7.05
CA ALA A 184 -4.10 9.76 -7.50
C ALA A 184 -5.55 9.29 -7.64
N VAL A 185 -6.38 9.56 -6.63
CA VAL A 185 -7.81 9.25 -6.62
C VAL A 185 -8.54 9.92 -7.78
N ALA A 186 -8.34 11.22 -8.01
CA ALA A 186 -9.00 11.93 -9.10
C ALA A 186 -8.66 11.35 -10.48
N ILE A 187 -7.42 10.91 -10.69
CA ILE A 187 -6.99 10.26 -11.93
C ILE A 187 -7.61 8.87 -12.05
N SER A 188 -7.65 8.10 -10.96
CA SER A 188 -8.26 6.77 -10.94
C SER A 188 -9.78 6.81 -11.14
N VAL A 189 -10.45 7.81 -10.57
CA VAL A 189 -11.88 8.08 -10.79
C VAL A 189 -12.19 8.31 -12.26
N ASP A 190 -11.41 9.18 -12.93
CA ASP A 190 -11.59 9.45 -14.36
C ASP A 190 -11.39 8.18 -15.20
N ALA A 191 -10.37 7.38 -14.87
CA ALA A 191 -10.09 6.15 -15.59
C ALA A 191 -11.21 5.11 -15.44
N HIS A 192 -11.70 4.89 -14.20
CA HIS A 192 -12.82 3.98 -13.93
C HIS A 192 -14.10 4.42 -14.63
N ASN A 193 -14.42 5.71 -14.60
CA ASN A 193 -15.59 6.25 -15.30
C ASN A 193 -15.47 6.08 -16.82
N HIS A 194 -14.30 6.34 -17.39
CA HIS A 194 -14.04 6.13 -18.81
C HIS A 194 -14.20 4.67 -19.22
N VAL A 195 -13.57 3.72 -18.52
CA VAL A 195 -13.65 2.30 -18.91
C VAL A 195 -15.03 1.71 -18.71
N ARG A 196 -15.84 2.25 -17.80
CA ARG A 196 -17.24 1.88 -17.67
C ARG A 196 -18.05 2.21 -18.94
N GLU A 197 -17.76 3.32 -19.60
CA GLU A 197 -18.40 3.71 -20.86
C GLU A 197 -17.83 2.93 -22.06
N PHE A 198 -16.54 2.58 -22.01
CA PHE A 198 -15.86 1.84 -23.06
C PHE A 198 -16.22 0.34 -23.07
N ALA A 199 -16.50 -0.23 -21.90
CA ALA A 199 -16.80 -1.65 -21.73
C ALA A 199 -18.05 -2.10 -22.51
N LYS A 200 -17.90 -3.18 -23.28
CA LYS A 200 -18.99 -3.80 -24.05
C LYS A 200 -18.66 -5.26 -24.38
N PRO A 201 -19.65 -6.09 -24.75
CA PRO A 201 -19.37 -7.44 -25.21
C PRO A 201 -18.46 -7.43 -26.45
N GLY A 202 -17.52 -8.38 -26.48
CA GLY A 202 -16.66 -8.63 -27.63
C GLY A 202 -15.28 -7.97 -27.59
N ILE A 203 -15.02 -7.07 -26.64
CA ILE A 203 -13.65 -6.60 -26.35
C ILE A 203 -13.01 -7.46 -25.25
N TYR A 204 -11.69 -7.41 -25.16
CA TYR A 204 -10.89 -8.17 -24.20
C TYR A 204 -10.62 -7.39 -22.92
N GLU A 205 -10.37 -8.11 -21.83
CA GLU A 205 -9.98 -7.54 -20.54
C GLU A 205 -8.71 -6.67 -20.65
N TYR A 206 -7.69 -7.06 -21.43
CA TYR A 206 -6.49 -6.24 -21.62
C TYR A 206 -6.78 -4.91 -22.34
N GLU A 207 -7.85 -4.82 -23.14
CA GLU A 207 -8.24 -3.56 -23.79
C GLU A 207 -8.76 -2.57 -22.74
N ILE A 208 -9.51 -3.05 -21.73
CA ILE A 208 -9.90 -2.25 -20.56
C ILE A 208 -8.66 -1.83 -19.75
N GLN A 209 -7.72 -2.74 -19.50
CA GLN A 209 -6.47 -2.42 -18.81
C GLN A 209 -5.69 -1.33 -19.54
N ALA A 210 -5.58 -1.42 -20.87
CA ALA A 210 -4.90 -0.43 -21.68
C ALA A 210 -5.55 0.96 -21.55
N GLU A 211 -6.88 1.06 -21.55
CA GLU A 211 -7.59 2.32 -21.38
C GLU A 211 -7.41 2.93 -19.98
N LEU A 212 -7.41 2.10 -18.92
CA LEU A 212 -7.11 2.55 -17.55
C LEU A 212 -5.72 3.17 -17.47
N GLU A 213 -4.71 2.41 -17.90
CA GLU A 213 -3.31 2.81 -17.79
C GLU A 213 -2.95 3.97 -18.73
N HIS A 214 -3.61 4.07 -19.89
CA HIS A 214 -3.52 5.23 -20.77
C HIS A 214 -3.93 6.51 -20.02
N ILE A 215 -5.08 6.51 -19.33
CA ILE A 215 -5.53 7.69 -18.57
C ILE A 215 -4.60 8.00 -17.41
N PHE A 216 -4.13 6.97 -16.68
CA PHE A 216 -3.16 7.16 -15.60
C PHE A 216 -1.94 7.94 -16.11
N ARG A 217 -1.36 7.49 -17.23
CA ARG A 217 -0.19 8.12 -17.85
C ARG A 217 -0.48 9.50 -18.42
N LEU A 218 -1.59 9.64 -19.15
CA LEU A 218 -1.99 10.90 -19.78
C LEU A 218 -2.14 12.03 -18.75
N ARG A 219 -2.64 11.71 -17.55
CA ARG A 219 -2.81 12.67 -16.45
C ARG A 219 -1.59 12.81 -15.54
N GLY A 220 -0.46 12.20 -15.89
CA GLY A 220 0.83 12.40 -15.23
C GLY A 220 1.06 11.52 -13.99
N ALA A 221 0.29 10.46 -13.79
CA ALA A 221 0.59 9.47 -12.75
C ALA A 221 1.80 8.61 -13.16
N LEU A 222 2.44 7.98 -12.17
CA LEU A 222 3.57 7.08 -12.35
C LEU A 222 3.18 5.73 -12.99
N GLY A 223 1.90 5.53 -13.28
CA GLY A 223 1.33 4.28 -13.75
C GLY A 223 0.39 3.66 -12.71
N PRO A 224 0.05 2.37 -12.88
CA PRO A 224 -0.77 1.66 -11.90
C PRO A 224 0.00 1.51 -10.58
N ALA A 225 -0.71 1.59 -9.45
CA ALA A 225 -0.14 1.42 -8.12
C ALA A 225 0.18 -0.05 -7.79
N TYR A 226 -0.55 -0.97 -8.43
CA TYR A 226 -0.46 -2.42 -8.35
C TYR A 226 -0.94 -3.01 -9.68
N PRO A 227 -0.62 -4.27 -10.03
CA PRO A 227 -1.11 -4.87 -11.27
C PRO A 227 -2.64 -4.78 -11.37
N SER A 228 -3.14 -4.07 -12.40
CA SER A 228 -4.57 -3.87 -12.62
C SER A 228 -5.26 -5.23 -12.77
N ILE A 229 -6.34 -5.46 -12.03
CA ILE A 229 -7.20 -6.64 -12.16
C ILE A 229 -8.38 -6.25 -13.05
N VAL A 230 -8.55 -6.97 -14.16
CA VAL A 230 -9.69 -6.80 -15.06
C VAL A 230 -10.30 -8.16 -15.31
N ALA A 231 -11.33 -8.49 -14.53
CA ALA A 231 -11.83 -9.85 -14.40
C ALA A 231 -13.30 -9.94 -14.84
N SER A 232 -13.53 -10.52 -16.02
CA SER A 232 -14.86 -10.74 -16.60
C SER A 232 -15.41 -12.13 -16.31
N GLY A 233 -16.73 -12.23 -16.14
CA GLY A 233 -17.42 -13.51 -15.90
C GLY A 233 -16.85 -14.24 -14.68
N SER A 234 -16.53 -15.53 -14.82
CA SER A 234 -15.98 -16.36 -13.73
C SER A 234 -14.61 -15.90 -13.23
N ASN A 235 -13.85 -15.12 -14.02
CA ASN A 235 -12.55 -14.60 -13.59
C ASN A 235 -12.70 -13.68 -12.37
N SER A 236 -13.85 -13.01 -12.22
CA SER A 236 -14.16 -12.16 -11.07
C SER A 236 -14.11 -12.88 -9.71
N CYS A 237 -14.10 -14.22 -9.70
CA CYS A 237 -13.95 -15.04 -8.51
C CYS A 237 -12.47 -15.29 -8.11
N ILE A 238 -11.50 -14.81 -8.88
CA ILE A 238 -10.06 -14.94 -8.61
C ILE A 238 -9.58 -13.58 -8.09
N LEU A 239 -9.24 -13.50 -6.80
CA LEU A 239 -9.04 -12.22 -6.10
C LEU A 239 -7.97 -11.33 -6.72
N HIS A 240 -6.87 -11.91 -7.19
CA HIS A 240 -5.74 -11.23 -7.85
C HIS A 240 -5.57 -11.71 -9.30
N TYR A 241 -6.66 -11.77 -10.06
CA TYR A 241 -6.64 -12.11 -11.49
C TYR A 241 -5.90 -11.02 -12.28
N VAL A 242 -4.78 -11.36 -12.92
CA VAL A 242 -3.95 -10.39 -13.66
C VAL A 242 -3.61 -10.86 -15.07
N GLU A 243 -4.13 -12.02 -15.47
CA GLU A 243 -3.97 -12.56 -16.82
C GLU A 243 -4.67 -11.68 -17.86
N ASN A 244 -5.80 -11.05 -17.48
CA ASN A 244 -6.54 -10.03 -18.23
C ASN A 244 -6.67 -10.33 -19.73
N ASN A 245 -6.95 -11.58 -20.11
CA ASN A 245 -6.87 -12.02 -21.50
C ASN A 245 -8.13 -12.69 -22.03
N ARG A 246 -9.21 -12.72 -21.26
CA ARG A 246 -10.50 -13.25 -21.70
C ARG A 246 -11.24 -12.19 -22.53
N LYS A 247 -11.91 -12.67 -23.57
CA LYS A 247 -12.89 -11.88 -24.33
C LYS A 247 -14.17 -11.76 -23.50
N MET A 248 -14.62 -10.54 -23.22
CA MET A 248 -15.80 -10.30 -22.42
C MET A 248 -17.08 -10.61 -23.21
N GLU A 249 -18.05 -11.27 -22.60
CA GLU A 249 -19.27 -11.73 -23.26
C GLU A 249 -20.52 -11.01 -22.77
N ASP A 250 -21.61 -11.12 -23.53
CA ASP A 250 -22.90 -10.58 -23.11
C ASP A 250 -23.41 -11.31 -21.86
N GLY A 251 -23.85 -10.53 -20.88
CA GLY A 251 -24.33 -11.04 -19.60
C GLY A 251 -23.25 -11.42 -18.58
N ASP A 252 -21.97 -11.16 -18.87
CA ASP A 252 -20.90 -11.19 -17.87
C ASP A 252 -20.98 -9.97 -16.93
N LEU A 253 -20.50 -10.15 -15.70
CA LEU A 253 -20.01 -9.03 -14.90
C LEU A 253 -18.54 -8.77 -15.25
N LEU A 254 -18.11 -7.52 -15.07
CA LEU A 254 -16.73 -7.09 -15.12
C LEU A 254 -16.37 -6.50 -13.75
N LEU A 255 -15.43 -7.13 -13.07
CA LEU A 255 -14.79 -6.61 -11.86
C LEU A 255 -13.47 -5.96 -12.27
N ILE A 256 -13.33 -4.66 -11.99
CA ILE A 256 -12.09 -3.92 -12.20
C ILE A 256 -11.60 -3.48 -10.84
N ASP A 257 -10.39 -3.90 -10.49
CA ASP A 257 -9.66 -3.41 -9.33
C ASP A 257 -8.34 -2.79 -9.83
N ALA A 258 -8.30 -1.46 -9.81
CA ALA A 258 -7.20 -0.69 -10.33
C ALA A 258 -7.15 0.72 -9.73
N GLY A 259 -5.93 1.15 -9.39
CA GLY A 259 -5.64 2.49 -8.94
C GLY A 259 -4.28 2.96 -9.44
N CYS A 260 -4.05 4.27 -9.47
CA CYS A 260 -2.81 4.86 -9.95
C CYS A 260 -1.95 5.39 -8.79
N SER A 261 -0.68 5.69 -9.09
CA SER A 261 0.26 6.23 -8.12
C SER A 261 0.75 7.62 -8.50
N CYS A 262 0.65 8.59 -7.59
CA CYS A 262 1.17 9.95 -7.75
C CYS A 262 2.24 10.25 -6.70
N GLY A 263 3.50 10.37 -7.13
CA GLY A 263 4.63 10.56 -6.19
C GLY A 263 4.67 9.47 -5.11
N TYR A 264 4.37 8.23 -5.52
CA TYR A 264 4.21 7.03 -4.70
C TYR A 264 2.99 6.98 -3.78
N TYR A 265 2.17 8.02 -3.68
CA TYR A 265 0.88 7.93 -3.00
C TYR A 265 -0.17 7.31 -3.91
N ASN A 266 -0.85 6.28 -3.42
CA ASN A 266 -1.69 5.40 -4.23
C ASN A 266 -3.17 5.69 -4.00
N ALA A 267 -3.97 5.38 -5.03
CA ALA A 267 -5.41 5.15 -4.93
C ALA A 267 -5.69 3.66 -5.10
N ASP A 268 -6.82 3.20 -4.59
CA ASP A 268 -7.28 1.81 -4.69
C ASP A 268 -8.80 1.77 -4.93
N ILE A 269 -9.23 1.25 -6.07
CA ILE A 269 -10.63 1.29 -6.47
C ILE A 269 -11.00 -0.02 -7.15
N THR A 270 -11.95 -0.71 -6.52
CA THR A 270 -12.71 -1.79 -7.15
C THR A 270 -14.13 -1.38 -7.50
N ARG A 271 -14.56 -1.66 -8.74
CA ARG A 271 -15.95 -1.60 -9.19
C ARG A 271 -16.32 -2.88 -9.93
N THR A 272 -17.55 -3.32 -9.74
CA THR A 272 -18.13 -4.43 -10.50
C THR A 272 -19.37 -3.97 -11.25
N PHE A 273 -19.48 -4.20 -12.55
CA PHE A 273 -20.65 -3.81 -13.35
C PHE A 273 -20.89 -4.77 -14.52
N PRO A 274 -22.13 -4.87 -15.05
CA PRO A 274 -22.43 -5.73 -16.18
C PRO A 274 -21.76 -5.23 -17.46
N VAL A 275 -21.08 -6.12 -18.18
CA VAL A 275 -20.44 -5.83 -19.48
C VAL A 275 -21.47 -5.31 -20.50
N SER A 276 -22.71 -5.79 -20.41
CA SER A 276 -23.82 -5.38 -21.29
C SER A 276 -24.52 -4.09 -20.86
N GLY A 277 -24.13 -3.49 -19.72
CA GLY A 277 -24.80 -2.34 -19.11
C GLY A 277 -26.08 -2.66 -18.33
N LYS A 278 -26.50 -3.94 -18.26
CA LYS A 278 -27.68 -4.36 -17.47
C LYS A 278 -27.39 -5.59 -16.61
N PHE A 279 -27.65 -5.48 -15.31
CA PHE A 279 -27.53 -6.59 -14.39
C PHE A 279 -28.60 -7.66 -14.69
N LYS A 280 -28.19 -8.93 -14.68
CA LYS A 280 -29.12 -10.05 -14.51
C LYS A 280 -29.72 -10.02 -13.09
N PRO A 281 -30.90 -10.63 -12.86
CA PRO A 281 -31.54 -10.63 -11.54
C PRO A 281 -30.62 -11.10 -10.41
N GLU A 282 -29.91 -12.21 -10.60
CA GLU A 282 -29.01 -12.81 -9.60
C GLU A 282 -27.80 -11.93 -9.34
N GLN A 283 -27.22 -11.34 -10.38
CA GLN A 283 -26.10 -10.40 -10.27
C GLN A 283 -26.50 -9.17 -9.46
N LYS A 284 -27.69 -8.62 -9.74
CA LYS A 284 -28.20 -7.44 -9.02
C LYS A 284 -28.40 -7.73 -7.53
N ILE A 285 -28.95 -8.89 -7.20
CA ILE A 285 -29.18 -9.30 -5.80
C ILE A 285 -27.87 -9.35 -5.02
N LEU A 286 -26.84 -10.02 -5.56
CA LEU A 286 -25.54 -10.11 -4.89
C LEU A 286 -24.82 -8.75 -4.86
N TYR A 287 -24.96 -7.95 -5.92
CA TYR A 287 -24.39 -6.60 -5.98
C TYR A 287 -24.96 -5.70 -4.89
N GLU A 288 -26.27 -5.65 -4.74
CA GLU A 288 -26.94 -4.85 -3.71
C GLU A 288 -26.57 -5.32 -2.29
N LEU A 289 -26.33 -6.62 -2.09
CA LEU A 289 -25.84 -7.15 -0.82
C LEU A 289 -24.41 -6.67 -0.50
N VAL A 290 -23.48 -6.75 -1.46
CA VAL A 290 -22.11 -6.25 -1.29
C VAL A 290 -22.12 -4.73 -1.07
N LEU A 291 -22.93 -3.98 -1.81
CA LEU A 291 -23.09 -2.54 -1.64
C LEU A 291 -23.62 -2.18 -0.26
N LYS A 292 -24.63 -2.91 0.24
CA LYS A 292 -25.16 -2.73 1.60
C LYS A 292 -24.09 -2.97 2.65
N ALA A 293 -23.28 -4.03 2.50
CA ALA A 293 -22.19 -4.33 3.42
C ALA A 293 -21.11 -3.24 3.39
N GLN A 294 -20.77 -2.74 2.20
CA GLN A 294 -19.77 -1.68 2.03
C GLN A 294 -20.22 -0.39 2.70
N LEU A 295 -21.44 0.08 2.44
CA LEU A 295 -21.97 1.30 3.05
C LEU A 295 -22.02 1.19 4.58
N ALA A 296 -22.47 0.05 5.11
CA ALA A 296 -22.48 -0.18 6.55
C ALA A 296 -21.07 -0.21 7.19
N ALA A 297 -20.08 -0.72 6.45
CA ALA A 297 -18.68 -0.74 6.89
C ALA A 297 -18.03 0.66 6.82
N ILE A 298 -18.31 1.43 5.77
CA ILE A 298 -17.88 2.84 5.63
C ILE A 298 -18.40 3.68 6.81
N ASP A 299 -19.66 3.48 7.24
CA ASP A 299 -20.24 4.15 8.42
C ASP A 299 -19.46 3.91 9.73
N ARG A 300 -18.62 2.87 9.78
CA ARG A 300 -17.75 2.56 10.93
C ARG A 300 -16.39 3.22 10.84
N VAL A 301 -16.02 3.80 9.72
CA VAL A 301 -14.80 4.58 9.58
C VAL A 301 -15.04 5.93 10.27
N LYS A 302 -14.55 6.07 11.51
CA LYS A 302 -14.61 7.31 12.29
C LYS A 302 -13.70 7.23 13.51
N PRO A 303 -13.25 8.37 14.08
CA PRO A 303 -12.45 8.38 15.29
C PRO A 303 -13.10 7.62 16.44
N GLY A 304 -12.29 6.89 17.20
CA GLY A 304 -12.74 6.14 18.38
C GLY A 304 -13.28 4.74 18.10
N ASN A 305 -13.70 4.44 16.87
CA ASN A 305 -13.97 3.07 16.45
C ASN A 305 -12.66 2.28 16.31
N THR A 306 -12.71 0.96 16.44
CA THR A 306 -11.54 0.11 16.17
C THR A 306 -11.50 -0.30 14.71
N TYR A 307 -10.30 -0.54 14.20
CA TYR A 307 -10.07 -0.99 12.83
C TYR A 307 -10.94 -2.20 12.46
N ASN A 308 -11.03 -3.20 13.34
CA ASN A 308 -11.75 -4.45 13.03
C ASN A 308 -13.26 -4.30 13.04
N GLN A 309 -13.84 -3.25 13.65
CA GLN A 309 -15.28 -3.00 13.58
C GLN A 309 -15.77 -2.82 12.14
N ILE A 310 -14.91 -2.34 11.23
CA ILE A 310 -15.22 -2.23 9.80
C ILE A 310 -15.48 -3.63 9.21
N HIS A 311 -14.55 -4.56 9.46
CA HIS A 311 -14.65 -5.94 9.00
C HIS A 311 -15.82 -6.69 9.64
N ASP A 312 -15.96 -6.60 10.96
CA ASP A 312 -17.02 -7.28 11.69
C ASP A 312 -18.42 -6.82 11.21
N THR A 313 -18.56 -5.52 10.88
CA THR A 313 -19.80 -4.96 10.35
C THR A 313 -20.11 -5.48 8.95
N ALA A 314 -19.14 -5.48 8.03
CA ALA A 314 -19.33 -6.04 6.70
C ALA A 314 -19.69 -7.54 6.75
N VAL A 315 -18.94 -8.33 7.52
CA VAL A 315 -19.19 -9.77 7.70
C VAL A 315 -20.61 -10.01 8.18
N ARG A 316 -21.07 -9.27 9.19
CA ARG A 316 -22.42 -9.42 9.72
C ARG A 316 -23.49 -9.17 8.67
N VAL A 317 -23.37 -8.08 7.89
CA VAL A 317 -24.33 -7.75 6.82
C VAL A 317 -24.32 -8.81 5.71
N LEU A 318 -23.13 -9.27 5.30
CA LEU A 318 -22.99 -10.31 4.28
C LEU A 318 -23.61 -11.62 4.75
N VAL A 319 -23.36 -12.03 6.00
CA VAL A 319 -23.93 -13.26 6.58
C VAL A 319 -25.45 -13.19 6.64
N GLU A 320 -26.02 -12.08 7.13
CA GLU A 320 -27.47 -11.88 7.15
C GLU A 320 -28.07 -12.02 5.74
N GLY A 321 -27.48 -11.37 4.74
CA GLY A 321 -27.96 -11.47 3.36
C GLY A 321 -27.78 -12.86 2.75
N LEU A 322 -26.66 -13.55 3.02
CA LEU A 322 -26.46 -14.93 2.58
C LEU A 322 -27.47 -15.89 3.23
N MET A 323 -27.88 -15.63 4.48
CA MET A 323 -28.97 -16.37 5.13
C MET A 323 -30.33 -16.09 4.48
N ASP A 324 -30.65 -14.84 4.18
CA ASP A 324 -31.89 -14.46 3.47
C ASP A 324 -31.99 -15.11 2.08
N LEU A 325 -30.84 -15.30 1.41
CA LEU A 325 -30.75 -15.97 0.11
C LEU A 325 -30.75 -17.50 0.20
N GLY A 326 -30.74 -18.07 1.42
CA GLY A 326 -30.66 -19.51 1.65
C GLY A 326 -29.30 -20.13 1.31
N LEU A 327 -28.24 -19.33 1.26
CA LEU A 327 -26.85 -19.77 1.05
C LEU A 327 -26.12 -20.09 2.36
N LEU A 328 -26.64 -19.59 3.48
CA LEU A 328 -26.24 -19.95 4.84
C LEU A 328 -27.49 -20.25 5.67
N ALA A 329 -27.36 -21.11 6.68
CA ALA A 329 -28.47 -21.45 7.58
C ALA A 329 -27.96 -21.75 9.00
N GLY A 330 -28.77 -21.37 9.99
CA GLY A 330 -28.48 -21.62 11.42
C GLY A 330 -28.40 -20.33 12.23
N ASN A 331 -27.65 -20.38 13.33
CA ASN A 331 -27.43 -19.23 14.20
C ASN A 331 -26.32 -18.32 13.63
N ILE A 332 -26.61 -17.02 13.49
CA ILE A 332 -25.66 -16.05 12.92
C ILE A 332 -24.34 -15.94 13.71
N GLU A 333 -24.40 -15.97 15.05
CA GLU A 333 -23.21 -15.82 15.88
C GLU A 333 -22.30 -17.05 15.75
N GLU A 334 -22.87 -18.25 15.61
CA GLU A 334 -22.11 -19.48 15.32
C GLU A 334 -21.50 -19.45 13.91
N ILE A 335 -22.26 -19.00 12.90
CA ILE A 335 -21.77 -18.86 11.52
C ILE A 335 -20.56 -17.91 11.46
N ILE A 336 -20.63 -16.77 12.15
CA ILE A 336 -19.54 -15.78 12.17
C ILE A 336 -18.35 -16.33 12.94
N LYS A 337 -18.57 -16.89 14.14
CA LYS A 337 -17.50 -17.43 15.01
C LYS A 337 -16.74 -18.58 14.35
N GLU A 338 -17.45 -19.47 13.66
CA GLU A 338 -16.87 -20.62 12.94
C GLU A 338 -16.46 -20.26 11.50
N GLU A 339 -16.60 -18.98 11.12
CA GLU A 339 -16.20 -18.43 9.82
C GLU A 339 -16.83 -19.17 8.62
N LYS A 340 -18.06 -19.68 8.76
CA LYS A 340 -18.75 -20.48 7.72
C LYS A 340 -19.05 -19.69 6.44
N TYR A 341 -18.92 -18.36 6.50
CA TYR A 341 -19.06 -17.46 5.35
C TYR A 341 -17.83 -17.43 4.44
N LYS A 342 -16.67 -17.93 4.89
CA LYS A 342 -15.40 -17.85 4.15
C LYS A 342 -15.39 -18.46 2.74
N PRO A 343 -16.19 -19.49 2.39
CA PRO A 343 -16.30 -19.91 1.00
C PRO A 343 -16.82 -18.82 0.05
N PHE A 344 -17.55 -17.82 0.57
CA PHE A 344 -18.10 -16.71 -0.19
C PHE A 344 -17.29 -15.41 -0.01
N TYR A 345 -16.72 -15.18 1.17
CA TYR A 345 -15.94 -13.98 1.51
C TYR A 345 -14.72 -14.33 2.36
N MET A 346 -13.55 -14.45 1.71
CA MET A 346 -12.34 -15.04 2.29
C MET A 346 -11.24 -14.03 2.66
N HIS A 347 -11.40 -12.75 2.33
CA HIS A 347 -10.41 -11.71 2.60
C HIS A 347 -10.90 -10.71 3.67
N ARG A 348 -10.05 -9.76 4.05
CA ARG A 348 -10.40 -8.67 4.98
C ARG A 348 -11.18 -7.58 4.25
N THR A 349 -11.84 -6.70 4.99
CA THR A 349 -12.67 -5.63 4.43
C THR A 349 -11.88 -4.37 4.10
N GLY A 350 -10.56 -4.39 4.28
CA GLY A 350 -9.71 -3.28 3.92
C GLY A 350 -8.31 -3.41 4.49
N HIS A 351 -7.48 -2.43 4.13
CA HIS A 351 -6.12 -2.22 4.59
C HIS A 351 -5.81 -0.72 4.70
N TRP A 352 -4.73 -0.35 5.40
CA TRP A 352 -4.19 1.01 5.33
C TRP A 352 -3.75 1.34 3.91
N LEU A 353 -3.84 2.62 3.54
CA LEU A 353 -3.47 3.11 2.22
C LEU A 353 -2.59 4.37 2.31
N GLY A 354 -1.58 4.48 1.45
CA GLY A 354 -0.68 5.62 1.41
C GLY A 354 0.44 5.45 0.39
N LEU A 355 1.70 5.47 0.85
CA LEU A 355 2.87 5.29 -0.01
C LEU A 355 2.95 3.86 -0.60
N ASP A 356 2.49 2.87 0.16
CA ASP A 356 2.25 1.53 -0.36
C ASP A 356 0.72 1.31 -0.44
N VAL A 357 0.27 0.42 -1.32
CA VAL A 357 -1.16 0.10 -1.48
C VAL A 357 -1.67 -0.56 -0.20
N HIS A 358 -0.99 -1.63 0.23
CA HIS A 358 -1.08 -2.15 1.59
C HIS A 358 -0.08 -1.40 2.48
N ASP A 359 -0.50 -0.24 3.00
CA ASP A 359 0.38 0.74 3.63
C ASP A 359 0.87 0.34 5.04
N ALA A 360 1.88 1.08 5.49
CA ALA A 360 2.43 0.94 6.82
C ALA A 360 1.45 1.38 7.92
N GLY A 361 1.28 0.53 8.92
CA GLY A 361 0.47 0.80 10.10
C GLY A 361 0.25 -0.48 10.91
N ILE A 362 0.20 -0.38 12.23
CA ILE A 362 -0.10 -1.53 13.08
C ILE A 362 -1.62 -1.68 13.13
N TYR A 363 -2.14 -2.82 12.65
CA TYR A 363 -3.58 -3.11 12.71
C TYR A 363 -4.03 -3.51 14.12
N ARG A 364 -3.19 -4.26 14.84
CA ARG A 364 -3.50 -4.82 16.15
C ARG A 364 -2.24 -4.91 17.02
N HIS A 365 -2.35 -4.52 18.28
CA HIS A 365 -1.34 -4.72 19.30
C HIS A 365 -1.63 -6.02 20.07
N GLY A 366 -0.80 -7.05 19.86
CA GLY A 366 -1.07 -8.38 20.41
C GLY A 366 -2.27 -9.04 19.74
N GLU A 367 -3.00 -9.87 20.49
CA GLU A 367 -4.16 -10.62 19.97
C GLU A 367 -5.51 -9.90 20.18
N GLU A 368 -5.59 -9.00 21.15
CA GLU A 368 -6.88 -8.48 21.63
C GLU A 368 -7.12 -7.01 21.28
N VAL A 369 -6.06 -6.20 21.14
CA VAL A 369 -6.20 -4.73 21.06
C VAL A 369 -6.06 -4.24 19.62
N TRP A 370 -7.20 -4.04 18.97
CA TRP A 370 -7.26 -3.44 17.63
C TRP A 370 -6.90 -1.95 17.66
N GLN A 371 -6.24 -1.49 16.59
CA GLN A 371 -5.92 -0.08 16.40
C GLN A 371 -7.20 0.75 16.42
N THR A 372 -7.23 1.77 17.28
CA THR A 372 -8.31 2.76 17.29
C THR A 372 -8.09 3.74 16.15
N LEU A 373 -9.15 4.02 15.39
CA LEU A 373 -9.14 4.95 14.29
C LEU A 373 -8.95 6.38 14.80
N GLN A 374 -8.16 7.16 14.08
CA GLN A 374 -7.82 8.55 14.38
C GLN A 374 -7.86 9.39 13.10
N PRO A 375 -8.13 10.71 13.21
CA PRO A 375 -8.14 11.60 12.06
C PRO A 375 -6.85 11.51 11.23
N ASN A 376 -7.01 11.68 9.91
CA ASN A 376 -5.95 11.61 8.91
C ASN A 376 -5.35 10.22 8.65
N GLN A 377 -5.98 9.15 9.14
CA GLN A 377 -5.73 7.81 8.61
C GLN A 377 -6.51 7.60 7.32
N VAL A 378 -5.92 6.87 6.37
CA VAL A 378 -6.59 6.46 5.12
C VAL A 378 -6.52 4.95 5.00
N LEU A 379 -7.64 4.34 4.66
CA LEU A 379 -7.80 2.90 4.47
C LEU A 379 -8.79 2.60 3.34
N THR A 380 -8.77 1.38 2.82
CA THR A 380 -9.80 0.88 1.88
C THR A 380 -11.00 0.29 2.62
N VAL A 381 -12.16 0.27 1.96
CA VAL A 381 -13.34 -0.49 2.40
C VAL A 381 -13.89 -1.32 1.23
N GLU A 382 -13.57 -2.61 1.22
CA GLU A 382 -13.64 -3.53 0.07
C GLU A 382 -14.30 -4.89 0.38
N PRO A 383 -15.56 -4.94 0.85
CA PRO A 383 -16.26 -6.23 0.92
C PRO A 383 -16.47 -6.83 -0.47
N GLY A 384 -16.56 -8.16 -0.52
CA GLY A 384 -16.87 -8.89 -1.74
C GLY A 384 -17.60 -10.20 -1.49
N LEU A 385 -18.20 -10.74 -2.55
CA LEU A 385 -18.77 -12.08 -2.59
C LEU A 385 -18.30 -12.78 -3.86
N TYR A 386 -17.80 -14.01 -3.70
CA TYR A 386 -17.21 -14.80 -4.78
C TYR A 386 -17.78 -16.22 -4.74
N ILE A 387 -18.55 -16.57 -5.77
CA ILE A 387 -19.21 -17.86 -5.87
C ILE A 387 -18.70 -18.52 -7.14
N SER A 388 -17.51 -19.13 -7.07
CA SER A 388 -16.93 -19.81 -8.23
C SER A 388 -17.67 -21.12 -8.55
N ALA A 389 -17.36 -21.72 -9.69
CA ALA A 389 -17.82 -23.07 -10.02
C ALA A 389 -17.39 -24.11 -8.96
N GLU A 390 -16.24 -23.88 -8.31
CA GLU A 390 -15.63 -24.80 -7.35
C GLU A 390 -15.98 -24.48 -5.88
N THR A 391 -16.71 -23.39 -5.60
CA THR A 391 -17.08 -23.04 -4.21
C THR A 391 -17.87 -24.18 -3.56
N LYS A 392 -17.44 -24.65 -2.39
CA LYS A 392 -18.17 -25.68 -1.64
C LYS A 392 -18.72 -25.07 -0.35
N PRO A 393 -19.98 -25.36 0.00
CA PRO A 393 -20.49 -24.96 1.31
C PRO A 393 -19.67 -25.67 2.40
N VAL A 394 -19.51 -25.01 3.55
CA VAL A 394 -18.97 -25.67 4.75
C VAL A 394 -19.96 -26.75 5.21
N GLU A 395 -19.46 -27.79 5.87
CA GLU A 395 -20.30 -28.86 6.43
C GLU A 395 -21.48 -28.28 7.24
N GLY A 396 -22.68 -28.80 6.98
CA GLY A 396 -23.92 -28.36 7.62
C GLY A 396 -24.53 -27.07 7.07
N GLN A 397 -23.99 -26.50 5.98
CA GLN A 397 -24.62 -25.37 5.27
C GLN A 397 -25.37 -25.85 4.01
N PRO A 398 -26.34 -25.06 3.50
CA PRO A 398 -27.11 -25.41 2.31
C PRO A 398 -26.22 -25.60 1.07
N GLU A 399 -26.66 -26.49 0.16
CA GLU A 399 -26.09 -26.57 -1.17
C GLU A 399 -26.24 -25.25 -1.92
N ILE A 400 -25.27 -24.91 -2.77
CA ILE A 400 -25.24 -23.64 -3.51
C ILE A 400 -25.94 -23.84 -4.87
N PRO A 401 -27.09 -23.19 -5.12
CA PRO A 401 -27.77 -23.28 -6.42
C PRO A 401 -26.92 -22.76 -7.59
N ASP A 402 -27.02 -23.43 -8.74
CA ASP A 402 -26.24 -23.10 -9.95
C ASP A 402 -26.38 -21.65 -10.42
N ARG A 403 -27.54 -21.03 -10.19
CA ARG A 403 -27.80 -19.64 -10.58
C ARG A 403 -26.86 -18.61 -9.94
N TRP A 404 -26.19 -18.97 -8.84
CA TRP A 404 -25.23 -18.12 -8.14
C TRP A 404 -23.80 -18.33 -8.61
N ARG A 405 -23.52 -19.44 -9.31
CA ARG A 405 -22.18 -19.85 -9.71
C ARG A 405 -21.61 -18.91 -10.78
N GLY A 406 -20.31 -18.66 -10.69
CA GLY A 406 -19.56 -17.77 -11.58
C GLY A 406 -19.73 -16.28 -11.29
N ILE A 407 -20.31 -15.89 -10.15
CA ILE A 407 -20.50 -14.48 -9.78
C ILE A 407 -19.46 -14.06 -8.74
N GLY A 408 -18.57 -13.16 -9.12
CA GLY A 408 -17.66 -12.43 -8.23
C GLY A 408 -17.95 -10.94 -8.26
N ILE A 409 -18.11 -10.34 -7.08
CA ILE A 409 -18.41 -8.92 -6.90
C ILE A 409 -17.55 -8.39 -5.77
N ARG A 410 -16.86 -7.27 -6.02
CA ARG A 410 -16.23 -6.43 -4.99
C ARG A 410 -16.55 -4.98 -5.30
N ILE A 411 -16.75 -4.19 -4.25
CA ILE A 411 -16.98 -2.75 -4.32
C ILE A 411 -16.10 -2.12 -3.27
N GLU A 412 -15.18 -1.26 -3.69
CA GLU A 412 -14.11 -0.73 -2.85
C GLU A 412 -13.99 0.77 -2.95
N ASP A 413 -13.76 1.42 -1.81
CA ASP A 413 -13.47 2.84 -1.78
C ASP A 413 -12.31 3.16 -0.83
N ASP A 414 -11.55 4.20 -1.19
CA ASP A 414 -10.57 4.84 -0.33
C ASP A 414 -11.30 5.77 0.66
N VAL A 415 -11.08 5.58 1.96
CA VAL A 415 -11.78 6.30 3.01
C VAL A 415 -10.79 6.97 3.95
N LEU A 416 -10.90 8.30 4.05
CA LEU A 416 -10.17 9.14 4.98
C LEU A 416 -10.96 9.26 6.29
N VAL A 417 -10.33 8.94 7.42
CA VAL A 417 -10.87 9.26 8.75
C VAL A 417 -10.77 10.77 8.98
N THR A 418 -11.89 11.44 9.27
CA THR A 418 -11.95 12.87 9.58
C THR A 418 -12.22 13.09 11.06
N GLU A 419 -12.17 14.34 11.55
CA GLU A 419 -12.43 14.67 12.96
C GLU A 419 -13.80 14.21 13.47
N LEU A 420 -14.82 14.18 12.59
CA LEU A 420 -16.21 13.88 12.97
C LEU A 420 -16.74 12.57 12.36
N GLY A 421 -15.95 11.88 11.55
CA GLY A 421 -16.42 10.74 10.78
C GLY A 421 -15.42 10.26 9.75
N HIS A 422 -15.86 10.21 8.50
CA HIS A 422 -15.04 9.88 7.35
C HIS A 422 -15.35 10.75 6.16
N GLU A 423 -14.50 10.65 5.15
CA GLU A 423 -14.71 11.13 3.80
C GLU A 423 -14.36 9.99 2.83
N VAL A 424 -15.29 9.67 1.93
CA VAL A 424 -15.05 8.71 0.85
C VAL A 424 -14.36 9.44 -0.30
N LEU A 425 -13.06 9.23 -0.46
CA LEU A 425 -12.23 9.95 -1.42
C LEU A 425 -12.62 9.60 -2.87
N THR A 426 -13.00 8.35 -3.10
CA THR A 426 -13.30 7.75 -4.41
C THR A 426 -14.79 7.79 -4.80
N ALA A 427 -15.58 8.61 -4.10
CA ALA A 427 -17.03 8.75 -4.34
C ALA A 427 -17.38 9.24 -5.77
N GLY A 428 -16.39 9.74 -6.53
CA GLY A 428 -16.57 10.16 -7.92
C GLY A 428 -16.82 9.02 -8.92
N VAL A 429 -16.66 7.75 -8.52
CA VAL A 429 -17.06 6.59 -9.34
C VAL A 429 -18.36 6.00 -8.77
N SER A 430 -19.43 6.04 -9.57
CA SER A 430 -20.74 5.53 -9.15
C SER A 430 -20.69 4.05 -8.79
N LYS A 431 -21.52 3.66 -7.82
CA LYS A 431 -21.75 2.29 -7.36
C LYS A 431 -23.25 2.10 -7.12
#